data_AF-A0A939UEJ7-F1
#
_entry.id   AF-A0A939UEJ7-F1
#
_cell.length_a   1.000
_cell.length_b   1.000
_cell.length_c   1.000
_cell.angle_alpha   90.00
_cell.angle_beta   90.00
_cell.angle_gamma   90.00
#
_symmetry.space_group_name_H-M   'P 1'
#
loop_
_entity.id
_entity.type
_entity.pdbx_description
1 polymer ?
#
loop_
_entity_poly.entity_id
_entity_poly.type
_entity_poly.pdbx_seq_one_letter_code
_entity_poly.pdbx_strand_id
1 'polypeptide(L)' 'MAKTLIAYFSHTGENYFGGTIKNISKGNTHVVAEFAQKATSRNCALQQTL' A
#
# COMPACT_ATOMS: atom_id res chain seq x y z
N MET A 1 -6.45 -3.30 -23.93
CA MET A 1 -6.23 -2.60 -22.64
C MET A 1 -4.94 -3.12 -22.03
N ALA A 2 -3.98 -2.26 -21.72
CA ALA A 2 -2.76 -2.66 -21.03
C ALA A 2 -3.06 -3.05 -19.57
N LYS A 3 -2.23 -3.90 -18.97
CA LYS A 3 -2.32 -4.31 -17.57
C LYS A 3 -1.47 -3.35 -16.73
N THR A 4 -2.04 -2.80 -15.66
CA THR A 4 -1.34 -1.86 -14.76
C THR A 4 -0.71 -2.62 -13.60
N LEU A 5 0.54 -2.29 -13.26
CA LEU A 5 1.24 -2.80 -12.09
C LEU A 5 1.51 -1.65 -11.12
N ILE A 6 1.11 -1.81 -9.86
CA ILE A 6 1.48 -0.92 -8.76
C ILE A 6 2.49 -1.69 -7.89
N ALA A 7 3.76 -1.34 -8.03
CA ALA A 7 4.83 -1.83 -7.18
C ALA A 7 5.04 -0.84 -6.02
N TYR A 8 5.15 -1.35 -4.79
CA TYR A 8 5.33 -0.51 -3.61
C TYR A 8 6.15 -1.22 -2.52
N PHE A 9 6.87 -0.44 -1.73
CA PHE A 9 7.52 -0.91 -0.51
C PHE A 9 6.69 -0.46 0.71
N SER A 10 6.49 -1.36 1.66
CA SER A 10 5.79 -1.07 2.91
C SER A 10 6.32 -1.97 4.01
N HIS A 11 6.50 -1.43 5.22
CA HIS A 11 6.81 -2.22 6.41
C HIS A 11 5.63 -2.23 7.37
N THR A 12 5.55 -3.29 8.18
CA THR A 12 4.68 -3.39 9.36
C THR A 12 5.51 -3.15 10.61
N GLY A 13 4.88 -3.05 11.78
CA GLY A 13 5.60 -2.76 13.03
C GLY A 13 5.33 -1.35 13.54
N GLU A 14 6.32 -0.76 14.20
CA GLU A 14 6.23 0.59 14.74
C GLU A 14 6.12 1.64 13.63
N ASN A 15 5.10 2.49 13.71
CA ASN A 15 4.84 3.52 12.73
C ASN A 15 4.32 4.80 13.40
N TYR A 16 4.71 5.95 12.87
CA TYR A 16 4.30 7.25 13.42
C TYR A 16 3.05 7.76 12.71
N PHE A 17 1.95 7.91 13.46
CA PHE A 17 0.74 8.59 12.95
C PHE A 17 -0.16 9.08 14.09
N GLY A 18 -0.87 10.19 13.86
CA GLY A 18 -1.75 10.79 14.86
C GLY A 18 -1.01 11.28 16.11
N GLY A 19 0.26 11.69 15.96
CA GLY A 19 1.09 12.23 17.04
C GLY A 19 1.82 11.18 17.90
N THR A 20 1.62 9.87 17.66
CA THR A 20 2.23 8.80 18.47
C THR A 20 2.78 7.67 17.60
N ILE A 21 3.74 6.93 18.16
CA ILE A 21 4.22 5.67 17.58
C ILE A 21 3.22 4.57 17.94
N LYS A 22 2.77 3.83 16.94
CA LYS A 22 1.81 2.74 17.08
C LYS A 22 2.29 1.53 16.29
N ASN A 23 2.04 0.35 16.83
CA ASN A 23 2.34 -0.89 16.13
C ASN A 23 1.20 -1.24 15.16
N ILE A 24 1.50 -1.42 13.88
CA ILE A 24 0.50 -1.69 12.83
C ILE A 24 0.76 -3.00 12.11
N SER A 25 -0.32 -3.74 11.83
CA SER A 25 -0.29 -5.00 11.05
C SER A 25 -0.25 -4.77 9.53
N LYS A 26 -0.46 -3.54 9.07
CA LYS A 26 -0.48 -3.16 7.65
C LYS A 26 0.12 -1.77 7.52
N GLY A 27 1.17 -1.63 6.71
CA GLY A 27 1.88 -0.35 6.57
C GLY A 27 1.10 0.69 5.76
N ASN A 28 1.41 1.96 6.00
CA ASN A 28 0.72 3.09 5.36
C ASN A 28 0.79 3.02 3.83
N THR A 29 1.95 2.66 3.27
CA THR A 29 2.11 2.56 1.82
C THR A 29 1.27 1.44 1.22
N HIS A 30 1.12 0.31 1.93
CA HIS A 30 0.22 -0.76 1.49
C HIS A 30 -1.23 -0.28 1.45
N VAL A 31 -1.67 0.49 2.44
CA VAL A 31 -3.01 1.10 2.46
C VAL A 31 -3.20 2.02 1.24
N VAL A 32 -2.23 2.90 0.95
CA VAL A 32 -2.29 3.79 -0.21
C VAL A 32 -2.30 3.02 -1.53
N ALA A 33 -1.53 1.93 -1.63
CA ALA A 33 -1.51 1.09 -2.82
C ALA A 33 -2.88 0.47 -3.11
N GLU A 34 -3.61 0.00 -2.09
CA GLU A 34 -4.99 -0.48 -2.26
C GLU A 34 -5.95 0.62 -2.69
N PHE A 35 -5.81 1.84 -2.15
CA PHE A 35 -6.59 2.99 -2.61
C PHE A 35 -6.31 3.29 -4.08
N ALA A 36 -5.05 3.30 -4.49
CA ALA A 36 -4.65 3.50 -5.88
C ALA A 36 -5.16 2.39 -6.80
N GLN A 37 -5.15 1.14 -6.36
CA GLN A 37 -5.72 0.01 -7.11
C GLN A 37 -7.23 0.18 -7.30
N LYS A 38 -7.97 0.58 -6.26
CA LYS A 38 -9.43 0.81 -6.33
C LYS A 38 -9.78 1.99 -7.24
N ALA A 39 -8.94 3.01 -7.28
CA ALA A 39 -9.10 4.15 -8.17
C ALA A 39 -8.75 3.82 -9.64
N THR A 40 -7.95 2.77 -9.86
CA THR A 40 -7.55 2.29 -11.18
C THR A 40 -8.58 1.29 -11.73
N SER A 41 -8.74 1.22 -13.05
CA SER A 41 -9.65 0.27 -13.72
C SER A 41 -9.38 -1.20 -13.33
N ARG A 42 -10.37 -2.10 -13.52
CA ARG A 42 -10.38 -3.52 -13.08
C ARG A 42 -9.17 -4.39 -13.47
N ASN A 43 -8.24 -3.92 -14.30
CA ASN A 43 -7.05 -4.64 -14.76
C ASN A 43 -5.75 -4.11 -14.11
N CYS A 44 -5.68 -4.11 -12.77
CA CYS A 44 -4.55 -3.58 -12.00
C CYS A 44 -4.07 -4.58 -10.93
N ALA A 45 -2.76 -4.86 -10.90
CA ALA A 45 -2.13 -5.75 -9.91
C ALA A 45 -1.33 -4.97 -8.85
N LEU A 46 -1.33 -5.47 -7.61
CA LEU A 46 -0.50 -4.98 -6.51
C LEU A 46 0.68 -5.92 -6.29
N GLN A 47 1.89 -5.37 -6.17
CA GLN A 47 3.10 -6.12 -5.84
C GLN A 47 3.86 -5.38 -4.75
N GLN A 48 3.95 -5.99 -3.56
CA GLN A 48 4.83 -5.48 -2.51
C GLN A 48 6.26 -5.95 -2.76
N THR A 49 7.22 -5.04 -2.74
CA THR A 49 8.66 -5.33 -2.84
C THR A 49 9.31 -5.31 -1.47
N LEU A 50 10.38 -6.10 -1.32
CA LEU A 50 11.16 -6.25 -0.08
C LEU A 50 11.78 -4.94 0.41
#